data_AF-Q8R1N8-F1
#
_entry.id   AF-Q8R1N8-F1
#
_cell.length_a   1.000
_cell.length_b   1.000
_cell.length_c   1.000
_cell.angle_alpha   90.00
_cell.angle_beta   90.00
_cell.angle_gamma   90.00
#
_symmetry.space_group_name_H-M   'P 1'
#
loop_
_entity.id
_entity.type
_entity.pdbx_description
1 polymer ?
#
loop_
_entity_poly.entity_id
_entity_poly.type
_entity_poly.pdbx_seq_one_letter_code
_entity_poly.pdbx_strand_id
1 'polypeptide(L)'
;MHHNKQATENAKEEVKRILGLLDTHLKTRTFLVGERVTLADITVVCTLLWLYKQVLEPSFRQAFPNTNRWFLTCINQPQFRAILGEVKLCEKMAQFDAKKFAESQPKKDTPRKEKGSREEKQKPQAERKEEKKAAAPAPEEEMDECEQALAAEPKAKDPFAHLPKSTFVLDEFKRKYSNEDTLSVALPYFWEHFDKDGWSLWYAEYRFPEELTQTFMSCNLITGMFQRLDKLRKNAFASVILFGTNNSSSISGVWVFRGQELAFPLSPDWQVDYESYTWRKLDPGSEETQTLVREYFSWEGTFQHVGKAVNQGKIFK
;
A
#
# COMPACT_ATOMS: atom_id res chain seq x y z
N MET A 1 13.50 -10.17 5.99
CA MET A 1 13.34 -9.99 4.54
C MET A 1 14.46 -10.74 3.83
N HIS A 2 14.20 -11.35 2.66
CA HIS A 2 15.24 -11.95 1.83
C HIS A 2 15.80 -10.90 0.85
N HIS A 3 17.10 -10.92 0.58
CA HIS A 3 17.74 -9.91 -0.28
C HIS A 3 17.50 -10.22 -1.76
N ASN A 4 16.43 -9.65 -2.35
CA ASN A 4 16.20 -9.71 -3.78
C ASN A 4 17.17 -8.78 -4.52
N LYS A 5 18.27 -9.36 -5.02
CA LYS A 5 19.30 -8.63 -5.77
C LYS A 5 18.75 -8.01 -7.06
N GLN A 6 17.87 -8.68 -7.80
CA GLN A 6 17.36 -8.17 -9.07
C GLN A 6 16.47 -6.93 -8.87
N ALA A 7 15.53 -6.98 -7.93
CA ALA A 7 14.76 -5.79 -7.54
C ALA A 7 15.66 -4.64 -7.06
N THR A 8 16.77 -4.96 -6.40
CA THR A 8 17.75 -3.98 -5.92
C THR A 8 18.56 -3.33 -7.06
N GLU A 9 18.94 -4.07 -8.10
CA GLU A 9 19.59 -3.46 -9.28
C GLU A 9 18.59 -2.62 -10.09
N ASN A 10 17.38 -3.12 -10.37
CA ASN A 10 16.34 -2.34 -11.07
C ASN A 10 16.05 -1.01 -10.35
N ALA A 11 15.95 -1.03 -9.01
CA ALA A 11 15.77 0.19 -8.22
C ALA A 11 16.95 1.17 -8.31
N LYS A 12 18.20 0.69 -8.46
CA LYS A 12 19.36 1.58 -8.68
C LYS A 12 19.29 2.26 -10.06
N GLU A 13 18.81 1.56 -11.09
CA GLU A 13 18.70 2.15 -12.43
C GLU A 13 17.60 3.22 -12.48
N GLU A 14 16.45 2.97 -11.86
CA GLU A 14 15.40 3.98 -11.73
C GLU A 14 15.85 5.20 -10.90
N VAL A 15 16.59 4.98 -9.81
CA VAL A 15 17.19 6.08 -9.04
C VAL A 15 18.21 6.88 -9.87
N LYS A 16 19.04 6.25 -10.72
CA LYS A 16 19.92 6.97 -11.66
C LYS A 16 19.09 7.81 -12.65
N ARG A 17 18.00 7.26 -13.20
CA ARG A 17 17.10 7.95 -14.15
C ARG A 17 16.50 9.20 -13.51
N ILE A 18 15.97 9.09 -12.29
CA ILE A 18 15.40 10.21 -11.52
C ILE A 18 16.46 11.26 -11.19
N LEU A 19 17.65 10.85 -10.70
CA LEU A 19 18.73 11.78 -10.36
C LEU A 19 19.25 12.55 -11.59
N GLY A 20 19.30 11.91 -12.78
CA GLY A 20 19.69 12.54 -14.04
C GLY A 20 18.64 13.51 -14.62
N LEU A 21 17.36 13.21 -14.44
CA LEU A 21 16.26 14.13 -14.77
C LEU A 21 16.35 15.39 -13.90
N LEU A 22 16.49 15.22 -12.58
CA LEU A 22 16.70 16.31 -11.64
C LEU A 22 17.96 17.12 -11.98
N ASP A 23 19.07 16.46 -12.36
CA ASP A 23 20.32 17.15 -12.68
C ASP A 23 20.16 18.06 -13.89
N THR A 24 19.47 17.56 -14.92
CA THR A 24 19.15 18.29 -16.15
C THR A 24 18.26 19.51 -15.86
N HIS A 25 17.24 19.36 -14.99
CA HIS A 25 16.35 20.46 -14.59
C HIS A 25 17.06 21.51 -13.72
N LEU A 26 17.96 21.09 -12.83
CA LEU A 26 18.69 21.93 -11.90
C LEU A 26 19.94 22.58 -12.52
N LYS A 27 20.37 22.17 -13.72
CA LYS A 27 21.57 22.67 -14.42
C LYS A 27 21.66 24.19 -14.49
N THR A 28 20.53 24.90 -14.60
CA THR A 28 20.46 26.38 -14.69
C THR A 28 19.55 27.01 -13.63
N ARG A 29 19.19 26.27 -12.58
CA ARG A 29 18.26 26.69 -11.51
C ARG A 29 18.86 26.47 -10.13
N THR A 30 18.55 27.34 -9.17
CA THR A 30 18.99 27.18 -7.78
C THR A 30 18.07 26.23 -7.01
N PHE A 31 16.77 26.27 -7.31
CA PHE A 31 15.69 25.50 -6.67
C PHE A 31 14.74 24.93 -7.74
N LEU A 32 13.87 23.98 -7.37
CA LEU A 32 13.01 23.29 -8.34
C LEU A 32 12.00 24.23 -9.02
N VAL A 33 11.50 25.25 -8.31
CA VAL A 33 10.49 26.20 -8.79
C VAL A 33 10.80 27.63 -8.32
N GLY A 34 10.87 28.57 -9.25
CA GLY A 34 10.84 30.03 -8.95
C GLY A 34 12.04 30.60 -8.18
N GLU A 35 13.22 29.98 -8.27
CA GLU A 35 14.48 30.44 -7.65
C GLU A 35 14.41 30.72 -6.14
N ARG A 36 13.52 30.02 -5.43
CA ARG A 36 13.40 30.02 -3.96
C ARG A 36 13.01 28.64 -3.46
N VAL A 37 13.27 28.34 -2.18
CA VAL A 37 12.74 27.12 -1.55
C VAL A 37 11.22 27.12 -1.62
N THR A 38 10.66 26.01 -2.12
CA THR A 38 9.22 25.73 -2.17
C THR A 38 8.88 24.39 -1.52
N LEU A 39 7.59 24.04 -1.46
CA LEU A 39 7.14 22.71 -1.05
C LEU A 39 7.66 21.58 -1.96
N ALA A 40 7.96 21.88 -3.25
CA ALA A 40 8.57 20.92 -4.15
C ALA A 40 9.97 20.55 -3.66
N ASP A 41 10.79 21.54 -3.30
CA ASP A 41 12.14 21.32 -2.76
C ASP A 41 12.10 20.51 -1.46
N ILE A 42 11.22 20.90 -0.53
CA ILE A 42 11.05 20.22 0.76
C ILE A 42 10.64 18.75 0.56
N THR A 43 9.66 18.49 -0.31
CA THR A 43 9.15 17.12 -0.54
C THR A 43 10.22 16.23 -1.17
N VAL A 44 10.90 16.70 -2.23
CA VAL A 44 11.91 15.89 -2.93
C VAL A 44 13.18 15.70 -2.09
N VAL A 45 13.60 16.69 -1.28
CA VAL A 45 14.70 16.52 -0.32
C VAL A 45 14.34 15.47 0.73
N CYS A 46 13.11 15.50 1.27
CA CYS A 46 12.67 14.55 2.27
C CYS A 46 12.61 13.10 1.75
N THR A 47 12.18 12.87 0.49
CA THR A 47 12.18 11.52 -0.10
C THR A 47 13.60 11.02 -0.43
N LEU A 48 14.48 11.89 -0.95
CA LEU A 48 15.86 11.53 -1.27
C LEU A 48 16.78 11.40 -0.04
N LEU A 49 16.38 11.90 1.14
CA LEU A 49 17.20 11.94 2.35
C LEU A 49 17.78 10.58 2.77
N TRP A 50 16.97 9.52 2.72
CA TRP A 50 17.42 8.18 3.08
C TRP A 50 18.38 7.59 2.05
N LEU A 51 18.18 7.88 0.75
CA LEU A 51 19.11 7.48 -0.30
C LEU A 51 20.47 8.15 -0.11
N TYR A 52 20.49 9.46 0.15
CA TYR A 52 21.72 10.22 0.41
C TYR A 52 22.43 9.84 1.72
N LYS A 53 21.71 9.40 2.76
CA LYS A 53 22.31 8.90 4.00
C LYS A 53 22.88 7.47 3.87
N GLN A 54 22.23 6.58 3.11
CA GLN A 54 22.55 5.14 3.15
C GLN A 54 23.26 4.57 1.91
N VAL A 55 22.87 4.96 0.69
CA VAL A 55 23.25 4.21 -0.53
C VAL A 55 23.88 5.03 -1.66
N LEU A 56 23.66 6.35 -1.72
CA LEU A 56 24.26 7.21 -2.74
C LEU A 56 25.70 7.58 -2.37
N GLU A 57 26.61 6.61 -2.44
CA GLU A 57 28.06 6.79 -2.22
C GLU A 57 28.72 7.74 -3.25
N PRO A 58 29.94 8.28 -3.00
CA PRO A 58 30.55 9.31 -3.84
C PRO A 58 30.62 8.95 -5.32
N SER A 59 31.07 7.74 -5.63
CA SER A 59 31.13 7.11 -6.96
C SER A 59 29.78 7.09 -7.67
N PHE A 60 28.72 6.67 -6.98
CA PHE A 60 27.37 6.59 -7.55
C PHE A 60 26.80 7.98 -7.85
N ARG A 61 27.00 8.94 -6.93
CA ARG A 61 26.44 10.29 -7.05
C ARG A 61 27.26 11.23 -7.94
N GLN A 62 28.51 10.89 -8.28
CA GLN A 62 29.42 11.74 -9.07
C GLN A 62 28.83 12.18 -10.43
N ALA A 63 27.97 11.35 -11.04
CA ALA A 63 27.29 11.65 -12.30
C ALA A 63 26.21 12.75 -12.21
N PHE A 64 25.82 13.18 -11.00
CA PHE A 64 24.69 14.09 -10.75
C PHE A 64 25.11 15.36 -9.96
N PRO A 65 26.05 16.17 -10.48
CA PRO A 65 26.63 17.31 -9.74
C PRO A 65 25.62 18.40 -9.38
N ASN A 66 24.63 18.68 -10.23
CA ASN A 66 23.60 19.68 -10.00
C ASN A 66 22.59 19.21 -8.95
N THR A 67 22.17 17.93 -9.00
CA THR A 67 21.29 17.33 -7.98
C THR A 67 21.98 17.29 -6.62
N ASN A 68 23.26 16.90 -6.56
CA ASN A 68 24.05 16.94 -5.33
C ASN A 68 24.17 18.36 -4.76
N ARG A 69 24.46 19.34 -5.63
CA ARG A 69 24.60 20.76 -5.25
C ARG A 69 23.29 21.31 -4.67
N TRP A 70 22.17 21.12 -5.36
CA TRP A 70 20.84 21.53 -4.87
C TRP A 70 20.47 20.83 -3.55
N PHE A 71 20.70 19.52 -3.43
CA PHE A 71 20.40 18.77 -2.21
C PHE A 71 21.23 19.31 -1.02
N LEU A 72 22.53 19.54 -1.21
CA LEU A 72 23.41 20.16 -0.22
C LEU A 72 23.00 21.60 0.14
N THR A 73 22.57 22.39 -0.85
CA THR A 73 22.04 23.75 -0.65
C THR A 73 20.77 23.73 0.19
N CYS A 74 19.89 22.74 0.02
CA CYS A 74 18.64 22.64 0.77
C CYS A 74 18.85 22.17 2.22
N ILE A 75 19.54 21.04 2.44
CA ILE A 75 19.71 20.48 3.79
C ILE A 75 20.50 21.39 4.76
N ASN A 76 21.32 22.31 4.21
CA ASN A 76 22.07 23.28 5.00
C ASN A 76 21.35 24.62 5.22
N GLN A 77 20.14 24.82 4.69
CA GLN A 77 19.31 25.96 5.09
C GLN A 77 18.96 25.85 6.59
N PRO A 78 18.89 26.97 7.34
CA PRO A 78 18.59 26.95 8.77
C PRO A 78 17.29 26.19 9.12
N GLN A 79 16.26 26.32 8.29
CA GLN A 79 14.96 25.67 8.46
C GLN A 79 15.04 24.15 8.30
N PHE A 80 15.86 23.65 7.37
CA PHE A 80 16.09 22.21 7.20
C PHE A 80 16.98 21.67 8.32
N ARG A 81 18.09 22.35 8.64
CA ARG A 81 19.00 21.94 9.72
C ARG A 81 18.32 21.87 11.09
N ALA A 82 17.35 22.74 11.36
CA ALA A 82 16.55 22.73 12.58
C ALA A 82 15.68 21.46 12.76
N ILE A 83 15.35 20.75 11.67
CA ILE A 83 14.48 19.56 11.68
C ILE A 83 15.27 18.27 11.38
N LEU A 84 16.21 18.32 10.44
CA LEU A 84 16.99 17.16 9.98
C LEU A 84 18.29 16.93 10.76
N GLY A 85 18.70 17.91 11.58
CA GLY A 85 20.00 17.93 12.26
C GLY A 85 21.17 18.04 11.28
N GLU A 86 22.32 17.51 11.67
CA GLU A 86 23.45 17.35 10.76
C GLU A 86 23.28 16.10 9.87
N VAL A 87 23.25 16.32 8.56
CA VAL A 87 23.02 15.25 7.56
C VAL A 87 24.37 14.78 7.01
N LYS A 88 24.96 13.77 7.65
CA LYS A 88 26.11 13.06 7.08
C LYS A 88 25.68 12.30 5.81
N LEU A 89 26.38 12.52 4.70
CA LEU A 89 26.18 11.78 3.46
C LEU A 89 26.83 10.38 3.51
N CYS A 90 26.29 9.45 2.74
CA CYS A 90 26.85 8.13 2.50
C CYS A 90 28.32 8.22 2.01
N GLU A 91 29.25 7.58 2.73
CA GLU A 91 30.66 7.48 2.33
C GLU A 91 30.95 6.21 1.51
N LYS A 92 30.20 5.14 1.76
CA LYS A 92 30.25 3.85 1.09
C LYS A 92 28.85 3.24 1.11
N MET A 93 28.40 2.66 0.00
CA MET A 93 27.04 2.14 -0.16
C MET A 93 26.74 1.09 0.91
N ALA A 94 25.60 1.23 1.60
CA ALA A 94 25.12 0.25 2.56
C ALA A 94 24.83 -1.09 1.85
N GLN A 95 25.80 -1.99 1.91
CA GLN A 95 25.63 -3.39 1.49
C GLN A 95 24.81 -4.14 2.55
N PHE A 96 23.92 -5.03 2.11
CA PHE A 96 23.09 -5.82 2.99
C PHE A 96 23.93 -6.82 3.79
N ASP A 97 24.19 -6.48 5.06
CA ASP A 97 24.87 -7.35 6.02
C ASP A 97 23.84 -8.10 6.86
N ALA A 98 23.69 -9.39 6.58
CA ALA A 98 22.72 -10.25 7.24
C ALA A 98 22.98 -10.40 8.76
N LYS A 99 24.21 -10.19 9.24
CA LYS A 99 24.50 -10.21 10.68
C LYS A 99 24.03 -8.94 11.35
N LYS A 100 24.31 -7.76 10.76
CA LYS A 100 23.81 -6.49 11.28
C LYS A 100 22.28 -6.42 11.30
N PHE A 101 21.61 -7.01 10.30
CA PHE A 101 20.14 -7.11 10.29
C PHE A 101 19.59 -7.95 11.45
N ALA A 102 20.32 -8.96 11.91
CA ALA A 102 19.96 -9.76 13.09
C ALA A 102 20.33 -9.06 14.41
N GLU A 103 21.45 -8.33 14.47
CA GLU A 103 21.93 -7.62 15.66
C GLU A 103 21.17 -6.30 15.94
N SER A 104 20.60 -5.66 14.91
CA SER A 104 19.78 -4.45 15.06
C SER A 104 18.32 -4.72 15.42
N GLN A 105 17.92 -5.99 15.63
CA GLN A 105 16.65 -6.32 16.26
C GLN A 105 16.74 -5.98 17.77
N PRO A 106 15.91 -5.06 18.30
CA PRO A 106 15.93 -4.76 19.72
C PRO A 106 15.48 -5.99 20.52
N LYS A 107 16.34 -6.47 21.44
CA LYS A 107 15.95 -7.50 22.40
C LYS A 107 14.79 -6.98 23.26
N LYS A 108 13.84 -7.86 23.58
CA LYS A 108 12.76 -7.56 24.51
C LYS A 108 13.32 -7.22 25.89
N ASP A 109 13.10 -6.00 26.34
CA ASP A 109 13.20 -5.58 27.73
C ASP A 109 12.00 -4.70 28.12
N THR A 110 11.65 -4.71 29.40
CA THR A 110 10.33 -4.29 29.89
C THR A 110 10.19 -2.77 30.12
N PRO A 111 8.96 -2.21 30.04
CA PRO A 111 8.77 -0.78 29.93
C PRO A 111 8.93 -0.02 31.25
N ARG A 112 9.57 1.15 31.19
CA ARG A 112 9.53 2.16 32.26
C ARG A 112 8.98 3.48 31.71
N LYS A 113 7.78 3.86 32.18
CA LYS A 113 7.22 5.22 32.01
C LYS A 113 8.09 6.25 32.78
N GLU A 114 7.97 7.57 32.66
CA GLU A 114 6.80 8.39 32.28
C GLU A 114 7.19 9.86 31.98
N LYS A 115 6.21 10.67 31.54
CA LYS A 115 6.16 12.15 31.42
C LYS A 115 6.89 12.79 30.20
N GLY A 116 6.29 13.71 29.45
CA GLY A 116 4.85 14.00 29.24
C GLY A 116 4.42 15.48 29.23
N SER A 117 3.88 15.93 28.08
CA SER A 117 3.01 17.10 27.85
C SER A 117 2.40 16.93 26.42
N ARG A 118 1.16 17.26 26.04
CA ARG A 118 0.23 18.40 26.31
C ARG A 118 0.73 19.74 25.73
N GLU A 119 -0.06 20.60 25.07
CA GLU A 119 -1.49 20.64 24.64
C GLU A 119 -1.64 21.83 23.63
N GLU A 120 -2.63 22.02 22.72
CA GLU A 120 -3.85 21.30 22.28
C GLU A 120 -4.36 21.91 20.93
N LYS A 121 -5.45 21.38 20.32
CA LYS A 121 -6.36 22.01 19.31
C LYS A 121 -5.78 22.27 17.89
N GLN A 122 -6.55 22.42 16.78
CA GLN A 122 -8.01 22.60 16.62
C GLN A 122 -8.58 22.00 15.28
N LYS A 123 -9.90 21.77 15.24
CA LYS A 123 -10.81 21.42 14.10
C LYS A 123 -12.24 21.90 14.52
N PRO A 124 -13.32 21.79 13.70
CA PRO A 124 -13.48 21.51 12.25
C PRO A 124 -13.74 22.86 11.51
N GLN A 125 -14.49 23.11 10.41
CA GLN A 125 -15.41 22.43 9.45
C GLN A 125 -14.95 22.82 8.01
N ALA A 126 -15.29 22.17 6.88
CA ALA A 126 -16.45 21.44 6.34
C ALA A 126 -17.47 22.32 5.58
N GLU A 127 -17.50 22.19 4.24
CA GLU A 127 -18.64 22.57 3.40
C GLU A 127 -18.76 21.62 2.19
N ARG A 128 -19.99 21.30 1.77
CA ARG A 128 -20.33 20.46 0.60
C ARG A 128 -21.01 21.36 -0.44
N LYS A 129 -20.78 21.10 -1.74
CA LYS A 129 -21.82 21.24 -2.76
C LYS A 129 -21.51 20.43 -4.02
N GLU A 130 -22.56 19.86 -4.60
CA GLU A 130 -22.57 19.20 -5.92
C GLU A 130 -22.79 20.26 -7.02
N GLU A 131 -22.39 19.96 -8.27
CA GLU A 131 -23.33 20.08 -9.40
C GLU A 131 -22.91 19.19 -10.60
N LYS A 132 -23.69 19.19 -11.70
CA LYS A 132 -23.92 18.00 -12.54
C LYS A 132 -23.67 18.17 -14.05
N LYS A 133 -23.26 17.05 -14.66
CA LYS A 133 -23.51 16.59 -16.06
C LYS A 133 -23.02 17.41 -17.27
N ALA A 134 -22.18 16.75 -18.08
CA ALA A 134 -22.29 16.67 -19.54
C ALA A 134 -21.81 15.26 -19.99
N ALA A 135 -22.04 14.82 -21.24
CA ALA A 135 -21.81 13.41 -21.63
C ALA A 135 -21.38 13.18 -23.09
N ALA A 136 -20.59 12.11 -23.29
CA ALA A 136 -20.25 11.41 -24.55
C ALA A 136 -19.41 12.18 -25.60
N PRO A 137 -18.75 11.50 -26.56
CA PRO A 137 -18.66 10.05 -26.80
C PRO A 137 -17.24 9.46 -26.56
N ALA A 138 -17.07 8.17 -26.90
CA ALA A 138 -15.82 7.41 -26.76
C ALA A 138 -14.91 7.48 -28.02
N PRO A 139 -13.65 7.01 -27.88
CA PRO A 139 -13.02 6.15 -28.88
C PRO A 139 -12.57 4.79 -28.28
N GLU A 140 -11.94 3.96 -29.11
CA GLU A 140 -11.75 2.52 -28.92
C GLU A 140 -10.46 2.10 -28.17
N GLU A 141 -10.18 0.80 -28.17
CA GLU A 141 -9.15 0.12 -27.38
C GLU A 141 -7.70 0.50 -27.75
N GLU A 142 -6.96 1.09 -26.82
CA GLU A 142 -5.51 0.90 -26.71
C GLU A 142 -5.22 -0.02 -25.51
N MET A 143 -4.50 -1.12 -25.74
CA MET A 143 -4.08 -2.02 -24.64
C MET A 143 -3.00 -1.35 -23.80
N ASP A 144 -3.15 -1.38 -22.48
CA ASP A 144 -2.19 -0.86 -21.51
C ASP A 144 -0.80 -1.50 -21.70
N GLU A 145 0.27 -0.69 -21.71
CA GLU A 145 1.67 -1.16 -21.74
C GLU A 145 1.96 -2.18 -20.62
N CYS A 146 1.23 -2.09 -19.50
CA CYS A 146 1.27 -3.04 -18.40
C CYS A 146 0.92 -4.48 -18.83
N GLU A 147 0.01 -4.68 -19.80
CA GLU A 147 -0.32 -6.01 -20.31
C GLU A 147 0.80 -6.60 -21.16
N GLN A 148 1.45 -5.79 -22.00
CA GLN A 148 2.59 -6.22 -22.80
C GLN A 148 3.80 -6.59 -21.92
N ALA A 149 4.06 -5.81 -20.86
CA ALA A 149 5.07 -6.14 -19.86
C ALA A 149 4.76 -7.46 -19.12
N LEU A 150 3.50 -7.69 -18.73
CA LEU A 150 3.06 -8.92 -18.08
C LEU A 150 3.03 -10.15 -19.00
N ALA A 151 2.97 -9.96 -20.33
CA ALA A 151 3.10 -11.04 -21.31
C ALA A 151 4.56 -11.50 -21.52
N ALA A 152 5.54 -10.67 -21.14
CA ALA A 152 6.96 -10.92 -21.37
C ALA A 152 7.69 -11.65 -20.22
N GLU A 153 7.14 -11.67 -18.99
CA GLU A 153 7.70 -12.50 -17.92
C GLU A 153 7.46 -14.00 -18.20
N PRO A 154 8.46 -14.88 -17.96
CA PRO A 154 8.29 -16.31 -18.15
C PRO A 154 7.24 -16.83 -17.16
N LYS A 155 6.16 -17.41 -17.69
CA LYS A 155 4.99 -17.87 -16.91
C LYS A 155 5.37 -18.81 -15.77
N ALA A 156 5.57 -18.25 -14.58
CA ALA A 156 5.37 -18.98 -13.34
C ALA A 156 3.97 -19.59 -13.40
N LYS A 157 3.86 -20.90 -13.12
CA LYS A 157 2.59 -21.63 -13.25
C LYS A 157 1.56 -20.94 -12.36
N ASP A 158 0.51 -20.39 -12.95
CA ASP A 158 -0.60 -19.81 -12.19
C ASP A 158 -1.16 -20.90 -11.26
N PRO A 159 -1.10 -20.73 -9.92
CA PRO A 159 -1.55 -21.74 -8.99
C PRO A 159 -3.02 -22.14 -9.18
N PHE A 160 -3.83 -21.26 -9.78
CA PHE A 160 -5.26 -21.47 -10.02
C PHE A 160 -5.55 -22.12 -11.39
N ALA A 161 -4.55 -22.33 -12.27
CA ALA A 161 -4.76 -22.91 -13.61
C ALA A 161 -5.17 -24.40 -13.61
N HIS A 162 -5.20 -25.06 -12.45
CA HIS A 162 -5.75 -26.40 -12.29
C HIS A 162 -7.28 -26.41 -12.08
N LEU A 163 -7.88 -25.24 -11.84
CA LEU A 163 -9.32 -25.08 -11.60
C LEU A 163 -10.05 -24.82 -12.94
N PRO A 164 -11.31 -25.27 -13.10
CA PRO A 164 -12.09 -25.04 -14.31
C PRO A 164 -12.30 -23.53 -14.58
N LYS A 165 -12.64 -23.15 -15.82
CA LYS A 165 -13.03 -21.76 -16.10
C LYS A 165 -14.32 -21.44 -15.31
N SER A 166 -14.24 -20.48 -14.39
CA SER A 166 -15.39 -20.04 -13.60
C SER A 166 -16.34 -19.20 -14.45
N THR A 167 -17.63 -19.27 -14.13
CA THR A 167 -18.66 -18.39 -14.72
C THR A 167 -18.55 -16.95 -14.20
N PHE A 168 -17.99 -16.75 -12.99
CA PHE A 168 -17.85 -15.44 -12.36
C PHE A 168 -16.61 -14.69 -12.88
N VAL A 169 -16.84 -13.54 -13.53
CA VAL A 169 -15.78 -12.67 -14.06
C VAL A 169 -15.45 -11.59 -13.02
N LEU A 170 -14.43 -11.86 -12.19
CA LEU A 170 -14.04 -10.99 -11.08
C LEU A 170 -13.74 -9.54 -11.53
N ASP A 171 -13.09 -9.35 -12.67
CA ASP A 171 -12.73 -8.00 -13.15
C ASP A 171 -13.94 -7.19 -13.65
N GLU A 172 -15.02 -7.84 -14.09
CA GLU A 172 -16.29 -7.15 -14.36
C GLU A 172 -16.96 -6.71 -13.06
N PHE A 173 -16.99 -7.59 -12.04
CA PHE A 173 -17.45 -7.22 -10.70
C PHE A 173 -16.63 -6.05 -10.12
N LYS A 174 -15.28 -6.08 -10.21
CA LYS A 174 -14.42 -4.97 -9.76
C LYS A 174 -14.72 -3.65 -10.47
N ARG A 175 -15.04 -3.68 -11.77
CA ARG A 175 -15.45 -2.48 -12.55
C ARG A 175 -16.77 -1.94 -12.02
N LYS A 176 -17.82 -2.77 -11.93
CA LYS A 176 -19.14 -2.40 -11.38
C LYS A 176 -19.03 -1.85 -9.95
N TYR A 177 -18.32 -2.57 -9.08
CA TYR A 177 -18.02 -2.18 -7.69
C TYR A 177 -17.27 -0.83 -7.56
N SER A 178 -16.51 -0.42 -8.58
CA SER A 178 -15.76 0.85 -8.56
C SER A 178 -16.50 2.03 -9.21
N ASN A 179 -17.46 1.75 -10.10
CA ASN A 179 -18.06 2.74 -10.99
C ASN A 179 -19.55 2.99 -10.68
N GLU A 180 -20.22 2.04 -10.00
CA GLU A 180 -21.66 2.00 -9.77
C GLU A 180 -21.96 1.85 -8.28
N ASP A 181 -23.24 1.96 -7.90
CA ASP A 181 -23.64 1.89 -6.51
C ASP A 181 -23.46 0.49 -5.91
N THR A 182 -22.72 0.40 -4.80
CA THR A 182 -22.31 -0.89 -4.23
C THR A 182 -23.47 -1.64 -3.59
N LEU A 183 -24.44 -0.94 -3.02
CA LEU A 183 -25.60 -1.51 -2.32
C LEU A 183 -26.68 -2.02 -3.27
N SER A 184 -26.96 -1.27 -4.35
CA SER A 184 -28.09 -1.51 -5.25
C SER A 184 -27.71 -2.17 -6.58
N VAL A 185 -26.44 -2.16 -7.00
CA VAL A 185 -25.99 -2.83 -8.23
C VAL A 185 -24.86 -3.82 -8.00
N ALA A 186 -23.76 -3.42 -7.36
CA ALA A 186 -22.59 -4.32 -7.27
C ALA A 186 -22.85 -5.55 -6.38
N LEU A 187 -23.55 -5.40 -5.24
CA LEU A 187 -23.90 -6.53 -4.38
C LEU A 187 -24.94 -7.49 -5.00
N PRO A 188 -26.05 -7.03 -5.60
CA PRO A 188 -26.95 -7.91 -6.36
C PRO A 188 -26.24 -8.64 -7.49
N TYR A 189 -25.44 -7.94 -8.31
CA TYR A 189 -24.67 -8.57 -9.40
C TYR A 189 -23.68 -9.60 -8.87
N PHE A 190 -23.00 -9.33 -7.74
CA PHE A 190 -22.14 -10.29 -7.06
C PHE A 190 -22.92 -11.56 -6.71
N TRP A 191 -24.02 -11.46 -5.95
CA TRP A 191 -24.77 -12.65 -5.48
C TRP A 191 -25.46 -13.43 -6.61
N GLU A 192 -25.87 -12.77 -7.69
CA GLU A 192 -26.43 -13.42 -8.88
C GLU A 192 -25.38 -14.21 -9.67
N HIS A 193 -24.15 -13.69 -9.77
CA HIS A 193 -23.09 -14.29 -10.58
C HIS A 193 -22.06 -15.10 -9.77
N PHE A 194 -22.18 -15.16 -8.44
CA PHE A 194 -21.21 -15.80 -7.56
C PHE A 194 -21.20 -17.34 -7.70
N ASP A 195 -20.23 -17.82 -8.45
CA ASP A 195 -19.89 -19.24 -8.60
C ASP A 195 -19.35 -19.81 -7.27
N LYS A 196 -20.23 -20.44 -6.49
CA LYS A 196 -19.95 -21.03 -5.17
C LYS A 196 -18.97 -22.20 -5.19
N ASP A 197 -18.85 -22.90 -6.32
CA ASP A 197 -17.90 -23.99 -6.50
C ASP A 197 -16.53 -23.45 -6.94
N GLY A 198 -16.52 -22.36 -7.70
CA GLY A 198 -15.34 -21.65 -8.15
C GLY A 198 -14.72 -20.68 -7.14
N TRP A 199 -15.47 -20.10 -6.21
CA TRP A 199 -14.96 -19.04 -5.34
C TRP A 199 -15.33 -19.26 -3.88
N SER A 200 -14.42 -18.89 -2.98
CA SER A 200 -14.64 -18.95 -1.53
C SER A 200 -14.52 -17.58 -0.88
N LEU A 201 -15.43 -17.33 0.07
CA LEU A 201 -15.44 -16.15 0.93
C LEU A 201 -14.67 -16.46 2.22
N TRP A 202 -13.86 -15.50 2.67
CA TRP A 202 -13.06 -15.63 3.90
C TRP A 202 -13.12 -14.35 4.71
N TYR A 203 -13.53 -14.46 5.98
CA TYR A 203 -13.33 -13.41 6.97
C TYR A 203 -11.88 -13.45 7.44
N ALA A 204 -11.23 -12.29 7.45
CA ALA A 204 -9.89 -12.09 7.96
C ALA A 204 -9.95 -11.10 9.14
N GLU A 205 -9.27 -11.40 10.24
CA GLU A 205 -9.16 -10.50 11.39
C GLU A 205 -7.75 -10.52 11.97
N TYR A 206 -7.21 -9.34 12.27
CA TYR A 206 -5.82 -9.20 12.68
C TYR A 206 -5.63 -9.65 14.13
N ARG A 207 -4.73 -10.62 14.32
CA ARG A 207 -4.56 -11.36 15.57
C ARG A 207 -3.91 -10.54 16.70
N PHE A 208 -3.21 -9.46 16.36
CA PHE A 208 -2.40 -8.66 17.29
C PHE A 208 -2.86 -7.19 17.35
N PRO A 209 -4.14 -6.89 17.67
CA PRO A 209 -4.67 -5.52 17.64
C PRO A 209 -3.96 -4.57 18.63
N GLU A 210 -3.24 -5.11 19.60
CA GLU A 210 -2.33 -4.42 20.52
C GLU A 210 -1.10 -3.77 19.84
N GLU A 211 -0.66 -4.26 18.69
CA GLU A 211 0.41 -3.63 17.89
C GLU A 211 -0.09 -2.41 17.11
N LEU A 212 -1.42 -2.29 16.91
CA LEU A 212 -2.07 -1.24 16.10
C LEU A 212 -2.21 0.09 16.86
N THR A 213 -1.06 0.63 17.26
CA THR A 213 -0.96 1.87 18.06
C THR A 213 -1.44 3.12 17.31
N GLN A 214 -1.21 3.21 16.00
CA GLN A 214 -1.57 4.39 15.19
C GLN A 214 -2.30 3.99 13.90
N THR A 215 -3.39 4.69 13.59
CA THR A 215 -4.29 4.33 12.49
C THR A 215 -3.61 4.40 11.13
N PHE A 216 -2.78 5.42 10.86
CA PHE A 216 -2.04 5.51 9.60
C PHE A 216 -0.98 4.41 9.44
N MET A 217 -0.35 3.96 10.54
CA MET A 217 0.60 2.82 10.49
C MET A 217 -0.15 1.52 10.15
N SER A 218 -1.33 1.33 10.75
CA SER A 218 -2.22 0.21 10.48
C SER A 218 -2.70 0.20 9.01
N CYS A 219 -3.04 1.37 8.47
CA CYS A 219 -3.41 1.58 7.07
C CYS A 219 -2.25 1.31 6.09
N ASN A 220 -1.02 1.69 6.46
CA ASN A 220 0.20 1.38 5.71
C ASN A 220 0.53 -0.12 5.75
N LEU A 221 0.27 -0.82 6.86
CA LEU A 221 0.44 -2.27 7.00
C LEU A 221 -0.45 -3.02 6.01
N ILE A 222 -1.75 -2.71 5.97
CA ILE A 222 -2.71 -3.27 4.99
C ILE A 222 -2.22 -3.00 3.56
N THR A 223 -1.84 -1.75 3.26
CA THR A 223 -1.39 -1.35 1.91
C THR A 223 -0.10 -2.08 1.51
N GLY A 224 0.83 -2.30 2.45
CA GLY A 224 2.07 -3.06 2.21
C GLY A 224 1.81 -4.55 1.98
N MET A 225 0.83 -5.15 2.66
CA MET A 225 0.40 -6.52 2.39
C MET A 225 -0.19 -6.64 0.98
N PHE A 226 -1.06 -5.71 0.59
CA PHE A 226 -1.64 -5.69 -0.77
C PHE A 226 -0.56 -5.62 -1.86
N GLN A 227 0.51 -4.84 -1.67
CA GLN A 227 1.64 -4.77 -2.59
C GLN A 227 2.43 -6.09 -2.72
N ARG A 228 2.50 -6.90 -1.65
CA ARG A 228 3.11 -8.25 -1.72
C ARG A 228 2.19 -9.27 -2.41
N LEU A 229 0.89 -9.05 -2.31
CA LEU A 229 -0.14 -9.88 -2.94
C LEU A 229 -0.47 -9.43 -4.38
N ASP A 230 0.25 -8.47 -4.97
CA ASP A 230 -0.10 -7.90 -6.27
C ASP A 230 -0.29 -8.94 -7.39
N LYS A 231 0.53 -10.00 -7.41
CA LYS A 231 0.38 -11.15 -8.34
C LYS A 231 -0.92 -11.93 -8.16
N LEU A 232 -1.48 -11.95 -6.95
CA LEU A 232 -2.75 -12.60 -6.61
C LEU A 232 -3.97 -11.75 -7.02
N ARG A 233 -3.81 -10.44 -7.29
CA ARG A 233 -4.94 -9.51 -7.56
C ARG A 233 -5.84 -9.95 -8.72
N LYS A 234 -5.32 -10.67 -9.72
CA LYS A 234 -6.13 -11.19 -10.84
C LYS A 234 -7.15 -12.26 -10.39
N ASN A 235 -6.80 -13.06 -9.40
CA ASN A 235 -7.58 -14.22 -8.93
C ASN A 235 -8.16 -14.02 -7.50
N ALA A 236 -8.21 -12.76 -7.02
CA ALA A 236 -8.71 -12.42 -5.70
C ALA A 236 -9.18 -10.95 -5.59
N PHE A 237 -10.09 -10.71 -4.65
CA PHE A 237 -10.58 -9.37 -4.28
C PHE A 237 -10.77 -9.32 -2.76
N ALA A 238 -10.62 -8.15 -2.14
CA ALA A 238 -10.98 -7.98 -0.73
C ALA A 238 -11.39 -6.56 -0.38
N SER A 239 -12.20 -6.45 0.66
CA SER A 239 -12.43 -5.20 1.38
C SER A 239 -11.97 -5.36 2.82
N VAL A 240 -10.91 -4.64 3.18
CA VAL A 240 -10.31 -4.64 4.52
C VAL A 240 -10.54 -3.28 5.15
N ILE A 241 -11.09 -3.26 6.36
CA ILE A 241 -11.44 -2.04 7.08
C ILE A 241 -10.59 -1.96 8.37
N LEU A 242 -10.04 -0.77 8.58
CA LEU A 242 -9.46 -0.34 9.84
C LEU A 242 -10.56 0.27 10.69
N PHE A 243 -10.79 -0.32 11.86
CA PHE A 243 -11.76 0.11 12.87
C PHE A 243 -11.07 0.75 14.07
N GLY A 244 -11.83 1.55 14.83
CA GLY A 244 -11.40 2.15 16.09
C GLY A 244 -10.56 3.41 15.92
N THR A 245 -9.67 3.66 16.86
CA THR A 245 -8.85 4.87 16.97
C THR A 245 -7.41 4.53 17.37
N ASN A 246 -6.53 5.54 17.45
CA ASN A 246 -5.17 5.35 17.95
C ASN A 246 -5.18 4.68 19.34
N ASN A 247 -4.31 3.69 19.54
CA ASN A 247 -4.20 2.81 20.71
C ASN A 247 -5.42 1.89 20.99
N SER A 248 -6.44 1.87 20.13
CA SER A 248 -7.52 0.87 20.18
C SER A 248 -8.07 0.59 18.78
N SER A 249 -7.17 0.34 17.82
CA SER A 249 -7.56 -0.04 16.47
C SER A 249 -7.98 -1.52 16.40
N SER A 250 -8.55 -1.94 15.28
CA SER A 250 -8.64 -3.34 14.83
C SER A 250 -8.62 -3.35 13.31
N ILE A 251 -8.14 -4.44 12.71
CA ILE A 251 -8.22 -4.64 11.26
C ILE A 251 -8.99 -5.93 11.02
N SER A 252 -10.07 -5.85 10.24
CA SER A 252 -10.76 -7.02 9.73
C SER A 252 -11.34 -6.75 8.35
N GLY A 253 -11.67 -7.81 7.60
CA GLY A 253 -12.07 -7.68 6.21
C GLY A 253 -12.65 -8.96 5.64
N VAL A 254 -13.33 -8.83 4.50
CA VAL A 254 -13.85 -9.95 3.72
C VAL A 254 -13.02 -10.08 2.44
N TRP A 255 -12.49 -11.28 2.24
CA TRP A 255 -11.69 -11.69 1.09
C TRP A 255 -12.46 -12.68 0.23
N VAL A 256 -12.22 -12.62 -1.07
CA VAL A 256 -12.76 -13.50 -2.10
C VAL A 256 -11.58 -14.11 -2.83
N PHE A 257 -11.44 -15.43 -2.79
CA PHE A 257 -10.34 -16.16 -3.45
C PHE A 257 -10.88 -17.16 -4.47
N ARG A 258 -10.18 -17.31 -5.61
CA ARG A 258 -10.46 -18.38 -6.57
C ARG A 258 -10.10 -19.72 -5.95
N GLY A 259 -11.04 -20.67 -5.97
CA GLY A 259 -10.90 -22.00 -5.39
C GLY A 259 -11.55 -22.12 -4.02
N GLN A 260 -11.55 -23.34 -3.49
CA GLN A 260 -12.21 -23.68 -2.21
C GLN A 260 -11.29 -23.58 -0.99
N GLU A 261 -9.98 -23.48 -1.21
CA GLU A 261 -8.96 -23.35 -0.18
C GLU A 261 -8.47 -21.90 -0.05
N LEU A 262 -7.71 -21.64 1.01
CA LEU A 262 -7.11 -20.34 1.25
C LEU A 262 -5.98 -20.10 0.22
N ALA A 263 -5.88 -18.90 -0.36
CA ALA A 263 -4.90 -18.64 -1.41
C ALA A 263 -3.42 -18.67 -0.93
N PHE A 264 -3.13 -18.20 0.29
CA PHE A 264 -1.73 -18.00 0.75
C PHE A 264 -0.89 -19.29 0.79
N PRO A 265 -1.39 -20.46 1.27
CA PRO A 265 -0.69 -21.74 1.15
C PRO A 265 -0.20 -22.11 -0.27
N LEU A 266 -0.86 -21.63 -1.33
CA LEU A 266 -0.55 -22.01 -2.71
C LEU A 266 0.76 -21.40 -3.26
N SER A 267 1.32 -20.39 -2.60
CA SER A 267 2.64 -19.84 -2.97
C SER A 267 3.41 -19.33 -1.73
N PRO A 268 4.68 -19.73 -1.54
CA PRO A 268 5.53 -19.19 -0.47
C PRO A 268 5.65 -17.66 -0.49
N ASP A 269 5.56 -17.03 -1.67
CA ASP A 269 5.61 -15.55 -1.82
C ASP A 269 4.46 -14.84 -1.07
N TRP A 270 3.33 -15.53 -0.84
CA TRP A 270 2.14 -14.97 -0.23
C TRP A 270 2.03 -15.27 1.28
N GLN A 271 2.89 -16.14 1.82
CA GLN A 271 2.84 -16.60 3.21
C GLN A 271 3.44 -15.62 4.24
N VAL A 272 3.88 -14.44 3.80
CA VAL A 272 4.66 -13.50 4.64
C VAL A 272 3.84 -12.87 5.78
N ASP A 273 2.57 -12.53 5.54
CA ASP A 273 1.75 -11.76 6.49
C ASP A 273 0.53 -12.54 7.03
N TYR A 274 0.09 -13.57 6.32
CA TYR A 274 -1.20 -14.21 6.58
C TYR A 274 -1.30 -14.86 7.97
N GLU A 275 -0.18 -15.29 8.57
CA GLU A 275 -0.14 -15.82 9.94
C GLU A 275 -0.51 -14.79 11.03
N SER A 276 -0.41 -13.49 10.71
CA SER A 276 -0.84 -12.39 11.58
C SER A 276 -2.35 -12.15 11.55
N TYR A 277 -3.08 -12.86 10.69
CA TYR A 277 -4.53 -12.80 10.56
C TYR A 277 -5.16 -14.17 10.87
N THR A 278 -6.30 -14.17 11.53
CA THR A 278 -7.17 -15.36 11.62
C THR A 278 -8.02 -15.42 10.35
N TRP A 279 -8.17 -16.61 9.77
CA TRP A 279 -8.91 -16.83 8.53
C TRP A 279 -10.08 -17.79 8.77
N ARG A 280 -11.31 -17.29 8.66
CA ARG A 280 -12.55 -18.08 8.77
C ARG A 280 -13.23 -18.14 7.42
N LYS A 281 -13.29 -19.33 6.79
CA LYS A 281 -14.10 -19.54 5.59
C LYS A 281 -15.57 -19.26 5.93
N LEU A 282 -16.24 -18.49 5.09
CA LEU A 282 -17.65 -18.12 5.23
C LEU A 282 -18.49 -18.95 4.26
N ASP A 283 -19.70 -19.33 4.69
CA ASP A 283 -20.68 -19.99 3.82
C ASP A 283 -21.49 -18.91 3.05
N PRO A 284 -21.43 -18.86 1.71
CA PRO A 284 -22.24 -17.95 0.88
C PRO A 284 -23.76 -18.05 1.11
N GLY A 285 -24.26 -19.16 1.67
CA GLY A 285 -25.68 -19.35 2.01
C GLY A 285 -26.12 -18.70 3.32
N SER A 286 -25.20 -18.31 4.22
CA SER A 286 -25.56 -17.80 5.56
C SER A 286 -25.93 -16.32 5.56
N GLU A 287 -26.97 -15.97 6.32
CA GLU A 287 -27.38 -14.57 6.58
C GLU A 287 -26.27 -13.77 7.28
N GLU A 288 -25.45 -14.42 8.12
CA GLU A 288 -24.25 -13.81 8.72
C GLU A 288 -23.27 -13.38 7.62
N THR A 289 -22.99 -14.28 6.67
CA THR A 289 -22.09 -14.02 5.54
C THR A 289 -22.63 -12.93 4.63
N GLN A 290 -23.92 -12.95 4.31
CA GLN A 290 -24.55 -11.92 3.47
C GLN A 290 -24.51 -10.54 4.13
N THR A 291 -24.73 -10.50 5.46
CA THR A 291 -24.62 -9.26 6.25
C THR A 291 -23.17 -8.76 6.31
N LEU A 292 -22.20 -9.65 6.60
CA LEU A 292 -20.77 -9.31 6.62
C LEU A 292 -20.31 -8.80 5.25
N VAL A 293 -20.55 -9.55 4.17
CA VAL A 293 -20.21 -9.13 2.80
C VAL A 293 -20.84 -7.77 2.50
N ARG A 294 -22.11 -7.55 2.86
CA ARG A 294 -22.78 -6.25 2.67
C ARG A 294 -22.07 -5.12 3.40
N GLU A 295 -21.90 -5.20 4.72
CA GLU A 295 -21.26 -4.14 5.53
C GLU A 295 -19.81 -3.89 5.07
N TYR A 296 -19.03 -4.94 4.80
CA TYR A 296 -17.64 -4.80 4.34
C TYR A 296 -17.54 -4.29 2.90
N PHE A 297 -18.51 -4.54 2.02
CA PHE A 297 -18.44 -4.08 0.62
C PHE A 297 -19.04 -2.68 0.44
N SER A 298 -20.06 -2.28 1.22
CA SER A 298 -20.55 -0.89 1.21
C SER A 298 -19.67 0.08 2.01
N TRP A 299 -18.92 -0.43 3.00
CA TRP A 299 -18.34 0.34 4.13
C TRP A 299 -19.40 1.01 5.03
N GLU A 300 -20.68 0.72 4.79
CA GLU A 300 -21.83 1.24 5.52
C GLU A 300 -22.52 0.09 6.27
N GLY A 301 -22.44 0.14 7.58
CA GLY A 301 -22.90 -0.91 8.47
C GLY A 301 -22.86 -0.48 9.94
N THR A 302 -23.43 -1.32 10.79
CA THR A 302 -23.33 -1.23 12.25
C THR A 302 -22.10 -1.95 12.81
N PHE A 303 -21.52 -2.92 12.07
CA PHE A 303 -20.29 -3.63 12.42
C PHE A 303 -20.30 -4.19 13.86
N GLN A 304 -21.45 -4.76 14.26
CA GLN A 304 -21.74 -5.15 15.64
C GLN A 304 -20.79 -6.24 16.16
N HIS A 305 -20.25 -7.07 15.26
CA HIS A 305 -19.21 -8.07 15.51
C HIS A 305 -17.85 -7.47 15.88
N VAL A 306 -17.52 -6.26 15.40
CA VAL A 306 -16.26 -5.57 15.76
C VAL A 306 -16.46 -4.61 16.95
N GLY A 307 -17.66 -4.04 17.11
CA GLY A 307 -17.99 -3.11 18.19
C GLY A 307 -17.19 -1.80 18.19
N LYS A 308 -16.52 -1.48 17.07
CA LYS A 308 -15.66 -0.29 16.89
C LYS A 308 -16.09 0.48 15.65
N ALA A 309 -16.06 1.81 15.72
CA ALA A 309 -16.39 2.68 14.59
C ALA A 309 -15.43 2.45 13.39
N VAL A 310 -15.94 2.52 12.16
CA VAL A 310 -15.13 2.54 10.94
C VAL A 310 -14.19 3.75 10.94
N ASN A 311 -12.92 3.55 10.60
CA ASN A 311 -11.94 4.62 10.46
C ASN A 311 -11.53 4.81 8.99
N GLN A 312 -11.03 3.75 8.35
CA GLN A 312 -10.55 3.78 6.95
C GLN A 312 -10.77 2.42 6.27
N GLY A 313 -11.35 2.42 5.06
CA GLY A 313 -11.44 1.23 4.22
C GLY A 313 -10.30 1.14 3.21
N LYS A 314 -9.95 -0.09 2.81
CA LYS A 314 -8.95 -0.43 1.80
C LYS A 314 -9.43 -1.60 0.95
N ILE A 315 -9.58 -1.36 -0.35
CA ILE A 315 -9.94 -2.38 -1.34
C ILE A 315 -8.67 -2.98 -1.95
N PHE A 316 -8.62 -4.31 -2.02
CA PHE A 316 -7.68 -5.07 -2.83
C PHE A 316 -8.37 -5.49 -4.12
N LYS A 317 -7.90 -4.99 -5.27
CA LYS A 317 -8.46 -5.23 -6.60
C LYS A 317 -7.38 -5.18 -7.69
#